data_AF-A0A3B3V6Q7-F1
#
_entry.id   AF-A0A3B3V6Q7-F1
#
_cell.length_a   1.000
_cell.length_b   1.000
_cell.length_c   1.000
_cell.angle_alpha   90.00
_cell.angle_beta   90.00
_cell.angle_gamma   90.00
#
_symmetry.space_group_name_H-M   'P 1'
#
loop_
_entity.id
_entity.type
_entity.pdbx_description
1 polymer ?
#
loop_
_entity_poly.entity_id
_entity_poly.type
_entity_poly.pdbx_seq_one_letter_code
_entity_poly.pdbx_strand_id
1 'polypeptide(L)'
;MWAQKLKPSMTEHSGQTESPAETIRRTLQQQQDSIQSHEAALQELGNRQAETNRQLAELTTFLRSRFPQTSASSSTPDPAQANPAAPESASQAPVQSTFSDSHLPSPPRFDGDPQRFRGFIMQCNIQFNNSPHRFALDSTKISYIVAHLSDRALDWAEVRFSSSTDFNCTYEEFLSEFRLPTVRLRLESAPKTPGLSLSHSRVVSFLISLRLRTHTSCLISYGH
;
A
#
# COMPACT_ATOMS: atom_id res chain seq x y z
N MET A 1 -55.36 -62.38 -63.94
CA MET A 1 -53.99 -61.85 -63.75
C MET A 1 -54.17 -60.45 -63.18
N TRP A 2 -53.90 -60.18 -61.89
CA TRP A 2 -52.56 -60.01 -61.29
C TRP A 2 -51.78 -58.93 -62.07
N ALA A 3 -51.29 -57.82 -61.50
CA ALA A 3 -51.37 -57.25 -60.15
C ALA A 3 -51.18 -55.70 -60.25
N GLN A 4 -51.06 -54.85 -59.22
CA GLN A 4 -50.93 -55.02 -57.76
C GLN A 4 -51.54 -53.79 -57.01
N LYS A 5 -50.92 -53.34 -55.91
CA LYS A 5 -51.24 -52.11 -55.13
C LYS A 5 -50.31 -50.96 -55.51
N LEU A 6 -50.83 -49.73 -55.56
CA LEU A 6 -50.16 -48.52 -55.06
C LEU A 6 -51.21 -47.51 -54.60
N LYS A 7 -51.48 -47.46 -53.29
CA LYS A 7 -52.05 -46.30 -52.62
C LYS A 7 -51.01 -45.85 -51.60
N PRO A 8 -50.28 -44.74 -51.82
CA PRO A 8 -49.57 -44.11 -50.72
C PRO A 8 -50.65 -43.61 -49.75
N SER A 9 -50.55 -44.00 -48.48
CA SER A 9 -51.29 -43.31 -47.43
C SER A 9 -50.75 -41.89 -47.36
N MET A 10 -51.55 -40.89 -47.74
CA MET A 10 -51.33 -39.54 -47.26
C MET A 10 -51.51 -39.56 -45.75
N THR A 11 -50.40 -39.79 -45.03
CA THR A 11 -50.30 -39.32 -43.66
C THR A 11 -50.26 -37.80 -43.75
N GLU A 12 -51.43 -37.17 -43.67
CA GLU A 12 -51.54 -35.72 -43.56
C GLU A 12 -50.95 -35.29 -42.22
N HIS A 13 -49.62 -35.19 -42.16
CA HIS A 13 -48.95 -34.39 -41.16
C HIS A 13 -49.30 -32.93 -41.44
N SER A 14 -50.40 -32.53 -40.82
CA SER A 14 -50.96 -31.19 -40.81
C SER A 14 -49.84 -30.16 -40.67
N GLY A 15 -49.63 -29.37 -41.72
CA GLY A 15 -48.73 -28.24 -41.70
C GLY A 15 -49.31 -27.16 -40.79
N GLN A 16 -49.01 -27.22 -39.49
CA GLN A 16 -49.13 -26.06 -38.62
C GLN A 16 -48.03 -25.05 -38.95
N THR A 17 -48.19 -24.37 -40.09
CA THR A 17 -47.60 -23.04 -40.28
C THR A 17 -48.27 -22.10 -39.28
N GLU A 18 -47.59 -21.89 -38.14
CA GLU A 18 -47.96 -20.85 -37.19
C GLU A 18 -48.07 -19.52 -37.95
N SER A 19 -49.21 -18.83 -37.83
CA SER A 19 -49.49 -17.65 -38.65
C SER A 19 -48.41 -16.58 -38.41
N PRO A 20 -47.86 -15.93 -39.46
CA PRO A 20 -46.86 -14.88 -39.29
C PRO A 20 -47.29 -13.76 -38.32
N ALA A 21 -48.60 -13.50 -38.22
CA ALA A 21 -49.16 -12.56 -37.26
C ALA A 21 -48.97 -13.00 -35.79
N GLU A 22 -49.03 -14.30 -35.50
CA GLU A 22 -48.87 -14.84 -34.14
C GLU A 22 -47.39 -14.78 -33.70
N THR A 23 -46.47 -15.07 -34.61
CA THR A 23 -45.02 -14.88 -34.39
C THR A 23 -44.68 -13.42 -34.06
N ILE A 24 -45.29 -12.46 -34.78
CA ILE A 24 -45.13 -11.02 -34.49
C ILE A 24 -45.71 -10.67 -33.11
N ARG A 25 -46.89 -11.19 -32.76
CA ARG A 25 -47.52 -10.97 -31.43
C ARG A 25 -46.64 -11.50 -30.29
N ARG A 26 -46.10 -12.73 -30.40
CA ARG A 26 -45.15 -13.28 -29.42
C ARG A 26 -43.88 -12.43 -29.31
N THR A 27 -43.33 -11.99 -30.44
CA THR A 27 -42.11 -11.15 -30.45
C THR A 27 -42.34 -9.80 -29.78
N LEU A 28 -43.50 -9.16 -30.01
CA LEU A 28 -43.90 -7.92 -29.32
C LEU A 28 -44.11 -8.14 -27.82
N GLN A 29 -44.77 -9.23 -27.42
CA GLN A 29 -44.94 -9.58 -26.01
C GLN A 29 -43.58 -9.80 -25.32
N GLN A 30 -42.68 -10.57 -25.95
CA GLN A 30 -41.32 -10.80 -25.45
C GLN A 30 -40.52 -9.50 -25.32
N GLN A 31 -40.66 -8.55 -26.25
CA GLN A 31 -40.05 -7.22 -26.12
C GLN A 31 -40.66 -6.42 -24.97
N GLN A 32 -41.98 -6.47 -24.79
CA GLN A 32 -42.67 -5.78 -23.70
C GLN A 32 -42.24 -6.31 -22.33
N ASP A 33 -42.17 -7.64 -22.17
CA ASP A 33 -41.72 -8.31 -20.95
C ASP A 33 -40.24 -7.99 -20.66
N SER A 34 -39.42 -7.95 -21.72
CA SER A 34 -38.01 -7.52 -21.63
C SER A 34 -37.89 -6.07 -21.16
N ILE A 35 -38.65 -5.14 -21.73
CA ILE A 35 -38.64 -3.73 -21.33
C ILE A 35 -39.05 -3.56 -19.86
N GLN A 36 -40.09 -4.25 -19.40
CA GLN A 36 -40.51 -4.23 -17.99
C GLN A 36 -39.40 -4.77 -17.05
N SER A 37 -38.68 -5.82 -17.47
CA SER A 37 -37.53 -6.34 -16.73
C SER A 37 -36.39 -5.32 -16.61
N HIS A 38 -36.08 -4.59 -17.70
CA HIS A 38 -35.08 -3.52 -17.68
C HIS A 38 -35.53 -2.33 -16.82
N GLU A 39 -36.80 -1.95 -16.87
CA GLU A 39 -37.36 -0.89 -16.02
C GLU A 39 -37.25 -1.24 -14.53
N ALA A 40 -37.63 -2.47 -14.15
CA ALA A 40 -37.49 -2.96 -12.79
C ALA A 40 -36.02 -3.00 -12.33
N ALA A 41 -35.09 -3.39 -13.20
CA ALA A 41 -33.65 -3.39 -12.91
C ALA A 41 -33.10 -1.96 -12.71
N LEU A 42 -33.58 -0.98 -13.47
CA LEU A 42 -33.22 0.44 -13.30
C LEU A 42 -33.79 1.03 -12.00
N GLN A 43 -35.02 0.65 -11.63
CA GLN A 43 -35.62 1.04 -10.35
C GLN A 43 -34.84 0.46 -9.15
N GLU A 44 -34.47 -0.83 -9.20
CA GLU A 44 -33.63 -1.47 -8.18
C GLU A 44 -32.24 -0.81 -8.08
N LEU A 45 -31.62 -0.45 -9.21
CA LEU A 45 -30.35 0.28 -9.21
C LEU A 45 -30.50 1.69 -8.59
N GLY A 46 -31.59 2.39 -8.88
CA GLY A 46 -31.93 3.68 -8.28
C GLY A 46 -32.13 3.58 -6.76
N ASN A 47 -32.86 2.56 -6.30
CA ASN A 47 -33.07 2.28 -4.88
C ASN A 47 -31.73 1.98 -4.16
N ARG A 48 -30.87 1.17 -4.77
CA ARG A 48 -29.51 0.90 -4.27
C ARG A 48 -28.66 2.16 -4.18
N GLN A 49 -28.74 3.06 -5.16
CA GLN A 49 -28.01 4.33 -5.13
C GLN A 49 -28.55 5.29 -4.05
N ALA A 50 -29.87 5.29 -3.81
CA ALA A 50 -30.45 6.05 -2.71
C ALA A 50 -29.98 5.52 -1.34
N GLU A 51 -29.91 4.20 -1.17
CA GLU A 51 -29.43 3.55 0.05
C GLU A 51 -27.93 3.78 0.30
N THR A 52 -27.07 3.67 -0.72
CA THR A 52 -25.64 4.00 -0.55
C THR A 52 -25.41 5.48 -0.23
N ASN A 53 -26.17 6.39 -0.86
CA ASN A 53 -26.16 7.81 -0.53
C ASN A 53 -26.62 8.08 0.91
N ARG A 54 -27.64 7.34 1.39
CA ARG A 54 -28.12 7.42 2.78
C ARG A 54 -27.03 6.97 3.76
N GLN A 55 -26.38 5.82 3.51
CA GLN A 55 -25.29 5.32 4.35
C GLN A 55 -24.11 6.31 4.39
N LEU A 56 -23.78 6.95 3.27
CA LEU A 56 -22.81 8.06 3.21
C LEU A 56 -23.20 9.26 4.09
N ALA A 57 -24.49 9.64 4.10
CA ALA A 57 -24.99 10.72 4.96
C ALA A 57 -24.95 10.36 6.44
N GLU A 58 -25.27 9.11 6.81
CA GLU A 58 -25.17 8.60 8.18
C GLU A 58 -23.70 8.56 8.66
N LEU A 59 -22.77 8.06 7.84
CA LEU A 59 -21.33 8.08 8.14
C LEU A 59 -20.79 9.52 8.26
N THR A 60 -21.21 10.43 7.39
CA THR A 60 -20.84 11.86 7.46
C THR A 60 -21.32 12.49 8.75
N THR A 61 -22.54 12.16 9.18
CA THR A 61 -23.13 12.63 10.45
C THR A 61 -22.40 12.04 11.65
N PHE A 62 -22.02 10.76 11.61
CA PHE A 62 -21.24 10.10 12.65
C PHE A 62 -19.83 10.68 12.79
N LEU A 63 -19.16 10.97 11.68
CA LEU A 63 -17.85 11.64 11.70
C LEU A 63 -17.99 13.07 12.26
N ARG A 64 -19.02 13.83 11.86
CA ARG A 64 -19.30 15.17 12.41
C ARG A 64 -19.59 15.14 13.92
N SER A 65 -20.30 14.12 14.42
CA SER A 65 -20.58 13.99 15.86
C SER A 65 -19.36 13.57 16.68
N ARG A 66 -18.47 12.75 16.10
CA ARG A 66 -17.22 12.31 16.73
C ARG A 66 -16.11 13.37 16.70
N PHE A 67 -16.16 14.27 15.71
CA PHE A 67 -15.26 15.41 15.58
C PHE A 67 -16.06 16.72 15.49
N PRO A 68 -16.60 17.24 16.62
CA PRO A 68 -17.27 18.53 16.68
C PRO A 68 -16.24 19.66 16.61
N GLN A 69 -15.63 19.85 15.44
CA GLN A 69 -14.77 20.99 15.15
C GLN A 69 -15.50 21.98 14.24
N THR A 70 -15.70 23.17 14.82
CA THR A 70 -16.20 24.42 14.24
C THR A 70 -17.38 24.31 13.27
N SER A 71 -18.58 24.53 13.82
CA SER A 71 -19.68 25.13 13.07
C SER A 71 -19.28 26.54 12.61
N ALA A 72 -19.34 26.80 11.31
CA ALA A 72 -19.61 28.12 10.76
C ALA A 72 -20.79 27.95 9.80
N SER A 73 -22.00 28.20 10.29
CA SER A 73 -23.25 28.07 9.55
C SER A 73 -24.16 29.26 9.88
N SER A 74 -25.04 29.61 8.94
CA SER A 74 -25.87 30.82 8.90
C SER A 74 -25.12 32.09 8.44
N SER A 75 -25.68 32.99 7.61
CA SER A 75 -27.09 33.11 7.17
C SER A 75 -27.27 33.86 5.83
N THR A 76 -28.07 33.28 4.92
CA THR A 76 -29.00 33.91 3.94
C THR A 76 -28.54 35.00 2.93
N PRO A 77 -29.27 35.17 1.79
CA PRO A 77 -28.84 35.99 0.65
C PRO A 77 -29.43 37.42 0.64
N ASP A 78 -28.69 38.37 0.06
CA ASP A 78 -29.23 39.58 -0.57
C ASP A 78 -28.27 40.03 -1.70
N PRO A 79 -28.73 40.67 -2.80
CA PRO A 79 -27.92 40.84 -4.02
C PRO A 79 -27.21 42.20 -4.13
N ALA A 80 -26.18 42.19 -4.99
CA ALA A 80 -25.40 43.35 -5.47
C ALA A 80 -24.48 44.06 -4.46
N GLN A 81 -23.17 43.90 -4.66
CA GLN A 81 -22.40 44.92 -5.41
C GLN A 81 -21.11 44.32 -5.99
N ALA A 82 -20.72 44.74 -7.19
CA ALA A 82 -19.56 44.21 -7.90
C ALA A 82 -18.27 44.99 -7.58
N ASN A 83 -17.15 44.27 -7.43
CA ASN A 83 -15.92 44.60 -8.18
C ASN A 83 -14.96 43.39 -8.25
N PRO A 84 -14.18 43.21 -9.33
CA PRO A 84 -13.31 42.05 -9.51
C PRO A 84 -11.87 42.32 -9.06
N ALA A 85 -11.28 41.40 -8.29
CA ALA A 85 -9.85 41.32 -8.05
C ALA A 85 -9.42 39.84 -7.93
N ALA A 86 -8.90 39.29 -9.03
CA ALA A 86 -7.94 38.20 -9.00
C ALA A 86 -6.52 38.79 -8.87
N PRO A 87 -5.47 38.02 -8.51
CA PRO A 87 -5.43 36.56 -8.31
C PRO A 87 -4.99 36.16 -6.89
N GLU A 88 -4.97 34.85 -6.58
CA GLU A 88 -3.71 34.12 -6.31
C GLU A 88 -3.92 32.68 -5.80
N SER A 89 -2.99 31.82 -6.20
CA SER A 89 -2.60 30.56 -5.56
C SER A 89 -3.69 29.56 -5.15
N ALA A 90 -3.97 28.65 -6.08
CA ALA A 90 -4.49 27.32 -5.74
C ALA A 90 -3.50 26.55 -4.86
N SER A 91 -3.67 26.60 -3.54
CA SER A 91 -3.15 25.58 -2.62
C SER A 91 -4.20 24.49 -2.46
N GLN A 92 -4.15 23.50 -3.36
CA GLN A 92 -4.86 22.24 -3.18
C GLN A 92 -4.35 21.59 -1.89
N ALA A 93 -5.15 21.66 -0.82
CA ALA A 93 -4.88 20.86 0.38
C ALA A 93 -4.83 19.39 -0.05
N PRO A 94 -3.79 18.63 0.31
CA PRO A 94 -3.62 17.27 -0.19
C PRO A 94 -4.81 16.44 0.28
N VAL A 95 -5.50 15.81 -0.67
CA VAL A 95 -6.48 14.77 -0.37
C VAL A 95 -5.74 13.65 0.37
N GLN A 96 -5.85 13.66 1.70
CA GLN A 96 -5.33 12.60 2.55
C GLN A 96 -6.20 11.37 2.32
N SER A 97 -5.87 10.65 1.25
CA SER A 97 -6.49 9.39 0.87
C SER A 97 -6.37 8.46 2.06
N THR A 98 -7.49 8.18 2.72
CA THR A 98 -7.59 7.25 3.83
C THR A 98 -7.50 5.82 3.29
N PHE A 99 -6.33 5.48 2.72
CA PHE A 99 -5.95 4.11 2.47
C PHE A 99 -5.93 3.41 3.83
N SER A 100 -6.90 2.51 4.03
CA SER A 100 -6.91 1.56 5.14
C SER A 100 -5.73 0.62 4.95
N ASP A 101 -4.55 1.07 5.38
CA ASP A 101 -3.27 0.38 5.35
C ASP A 101 -3.41 -0.90 6.17
N SER A 102 -3.75 -2.01 5.49
CA SER A 102 -4.01 -3.31 6.10
C SER A 102 -2.76 -3.73 6.86
N HIS A 103 -2.85 -3.65 8.19
CA HIS A 103 -1.66 -3.57 9.03
C HIS A 103 -0.93 -4.91 9.04
N LEU A 104 0.16 -5.00 8.27
CA LEU A 104 1.04 -6.16 8.28
C LEU A 104 1.61 -6.39 9.69
N PRO A 105 1.91 -7.65 10.05
CA PRO A 105 2.62 -7.94 11.28
C PRO A 105 4.01 -7.29 11.23
N SER A 106 4.37 -6.58 12.30
CA SER A 106 5.71 -6.02 12.49
C SER A 106 6.77 -7.14 12.45
N PRO A 107 7.94 -6.92 11.82
CA PRO A 107 8.99 -7.90 11.75
C PRO A 107 9.53 -8.24 13.15
N PRO A 108 10.05 -9.46 13.35
CA PRO A 108 10.68 -9.82 14.62
C PRO A 108 11.92 -8.95 14.86
N ARG A 109 12.21 -8.67 16.13
CA ARG A 109 13.44 -7.95 16.51
C ARG A 109 14.69 -8.70 16.05
N PHE A 110 15.68 -7.94 15.61
CA PHE A 110 16.92 -8.44 15.03
C PHE A 110 18.12 -8.19 15.94
N ASP A 111 18.71 -9.29 16.42
CA ASP A 111 19.81 -9.40 17.40
C ASP A 111 21.23 -9.27 16.79
N GLY A 112 21.31 -9.16 15.47
CA GLY A 112 22.56 -9.13 14.71
C GLY A 112 22.93 -10.43 13.99
N ASP A 113 22.15 -11.52 14.07
CA ASP A 113 22.50 -12.80 13.42
C ASP A 113 22.55 -12.71 11.87
N PRO A 114 23.72 -12.92 11.23
CA PRO A 114 23.85 -12.89 9.77
C PRO A 114 22.95 -13.88 9.03
N GLN A 115 22.54 -14.99 9.65
CA GLN A 115 21.63 -15.95 9.01
C GLN A 115 20.21 -15.37 8.87
N ARG A 116 19.80 -14.52 9.81
CA ARG A 116 18.48 -13.87 9.83
C ARG A 116 18.46 -12.55 9.07
N PHE A 117 19.61 -11.90 8.89
CA PHE A 117 19.75 -10.58 8.23
C PHE A 117 18.95 -10.45 6.93
N ARG A 118 19.11 -11.40 5.99
CA ARG A 118 18.39 -11.37 4.70
C ARG A 118 16.86 -11.47 4.87
N GLY A 119 16.40 -12.30 5.81
CA GLY A 119 14.97 -12.46 6.10
C GLY A 119 14.38 -11.25 6.82
N PHE A 120 15.16 -10.59 7.67
CA PHE A 120 14.78 -9.34 8.34
C PHE A 120 14.63 -8.19 7.33
N ILE A 121 15.65 -7.92 6.51
CA ILE A 121 15.58 -6.87 5.48
C ILE A 121 14.44 -7.11 4.48
N MET A 122 14.17 -8.37 4.11
CA MET A 122 13.02 -8.72 3.27
C MET A 122 11.69 -8.25 3.90
N GLN A 123 11.47 -8.53 5.19
CA GLN A 123 10.24 -8.15 5.88
C GLN A 123 10.10 -6.62 6.01
N CYS A 124 11.19 -5.91 6.29
CA CYS A 124 11.18 -4.43 6.29
C CYS A 124 10.78 -3.88 4.91
N ASN A 125 11.35 -4.41 3.82
CA ASN A 125 10.97 -4.00 2.45
C ASN A 125 9.50 -4.30 2.11
N ILE A 126 8.95 -5.42 2.60
CA ILE A 126 7.52 -5.73 2.43
C ILE A 126 6.66 -4.67 3.15
N GLN A 127 7.01 -4.26 4.37
CA GLN A 127 6.31 -3.17 5.06
C GLN A 127 6.42 -1.84 4.32
N PHE A 128 7.59 -1.52 3.77
CA PHE A 128 7.81 -0.28 3.01
C PHE A 128 6.95 -0.25 1.73
N ASN A 129 6.83 -1.38 1.04
CA ASN A 129 6.00 -1.52 -0.16
C ASN A 129 4.49 -1.51 0.13
N ASN A 130 4.05 -1.95 1.32
CA ASN A 130 2.65 -1.87 1.76
C ASN A 130 2.24 -0.42 2.06
N SER A 131 3.16 0.37 2.61
CA SER A 131 2.90 1.70 3.13
C SER A 131 3.81 2.77 2.49
N PRO A 132 3.89 2.89 1.15
CA PRO A 132 4.93 3.68 0.48
C PRO A 132 4.89 5.17 0.84
N HIS A 133 3.70 5.69 1.16
CA HIS A 133 3.51 7.07 1.64
C HIS A 133 4.13 7.32 3.02
N ARG A 134 4.20 6.30 3.91
CA ARG A 134 4.88 6.40 5.21
C ARG A 134 6.40 6.26 5.10
N PHE A 135 6.88 5.56 4.07
CA PHE A 135 8.30 5.26 3.87
C PHE A 135 8.90 6.00 2.66
N ALA A 136 8.37 7.19 2.35
CA ALA A 136 8.83 8.03 1.25
C ALA A 136 10.26 8.59 1.47
N LEU A 137 10.65 8.81 2.73
CA LEU A 137 11.98 9.28 3.12
C LEU A 137 12.85 8.11 3.60
N ASP A 138 14.13 8.15 3.25
CA ASP A 138 15.12 7.17 3.71
C ASP A 138 15.32 7.21 5.22
N SER A 139 15.24 8.39 5.85
CA SER A 139 15.27 8.51 7.31
C SER A 139 14.15 7.69 7.97
N THR A 140 12.94 7.68 7.41
CA THR A 140 11.83 6.87 7.97
C THR A 140 12.05 5.37 7.80
N LYS A 141 12.66 4.93 6.70
CA LYS A 141 13.07 3.52 6.51
C LYS A 141 14.15 3.11 7.51
N ILE A 142 15.15 3.97 7.74
CA ILE A 142 16.24 3.72 8.67
C ILE A 142 15.72 3.72 10.12
N SER A 143 14.93 4.72 10.53
CA SER A 143 14.26 4.74 11.84
C SER A 143 13.48 3.45 12.09
N TYR A 144 12.73 2.96 11.09
CA TYR A 144 11.96 1.73 11.21
C TYR A 144 12.86 0.52 11.44
N ILE A 145 13.96 0.38 10.69
CA ILE A 145 14.89 -0.73 10.91
C ILE A 145 15.53 -0.63 12.30
N VAL A 146 16.02 0.56 12.69
CA VAL A 146 16.64 0.81 14.01
C VAL A 146 15.68 0.46 15.15
N ALA A 147 14.40 0.82 15.05
CA ALA A 147 13.37 0.49 16.03
C ALA A 147 13.06 -1.02 16.18
N HIS A 148 13.51 -1.85 15.23
CA HIS A 148 13.39 -3.32 15.28
C HIS A 148 14.73 -4.01 15.55
N LEU A 149 15.79 -3.29 15.93
CA LEU A 149 17.04 -3.91 16.39
C LEU A 149 16.95 -4.32 17.87
N SER A 150 17.78 -5.29 18.26
CA SER A 150 18.03 -5.62 19.66
C SER A 150 19.50 -5.98 19.87
N ASP A 151 19.92 -6.00 21.13
CA ASP A 151 21.23 -6.51 21.55
C ASP A 151 22.37 -5.88 20.74
N ARG A 152 23.29 -6.69 20.22
CA ARG A 152 24.49 -6.28 19.48
C ARG A 152 24.21 -5.46 18.22
N ALA A 153 23.02 -5.59 17.62
CA ALA A 153 22.63 -4.77 16.48
C ALA A 153 22.20 -3.37 16.91
N LEU A 154 21.55 -3.25 18.08
CA LEU A 154 21.19 -1.97 18.67
C LEU A 154 22.43 -1.24 19.20
N ASP A 155 23.34 -1.95 19.89
CA ASP A 155 24.63 -1.41 20.34
C ASP A 155 25.42 -0.75 19.18
N TRP A 156 25.41 -1.37 18.00
CA TRP A 156 26.03 -0.79 16.81
C TRP A 156 25.32 0.49 16.34
N ALA A 157 23.99 0.49 16.34
CA ALA A 157 23.21 1.65 15.89
C ALA A 157 23.40 2.86 16.81
N GLU A 158 23.47 2.66 18.13
CA GLU A 158 23.79 3.70 19.11
C GLU A 158 25.19 4.30 18.90
N VAL A 159 26.18 3.48 18.54
CA VAL A 159 27.54 3.96 18.22
C VAL A 159 27.60 4.66 16.85
N ARG A 160 26.76 4.26 15.88
CA ARG A 160 26.72 4.81 14.52
C ARG A 160 25.92 6.11 14.40
N PHE A 161 24.91 6.31 15.24
CA PHE A 161 23.96 7.42 15.14
C PHE A 161 23.81 8.18 16.46
N SER A 162 24.24 9.44 16.46
CA SER A 162 24.06 10.34 17.60
C SER A 162 22.68 11.00 17.67
N SER A 163 21.83 10.81 16.65
CA SER A 163 20.45 11.29 16.58
C SER A 163 19.51 10.16 16.20
N SER A 164 18.33 10.10 16.82
CA SER A 164 17.27 9.14 16.50
C SER A 164 16.38 9.57 15.32
N THR A 165 16.53 10.79 14.82
CA THR A 165 15.74 11.38 13.72
C THR A 165 16.55 11.59 12.45
N ASP A 166 17.86 11.87 12.57
CA ASP A 166 18.69 12.39 11.48
C ASP A 166 19.94 11.52 11.25
N PHE A 167 19.78 10.47 10.45
CA PHE A 167 20.85 9.50 10.17
C PHE A 167 21.94 10.03 9.22
N ASN A 168 21.65 11.11 8.48
CA ASN A 168 22.56 11.78 7.54
C ASN A 168 23.20 10.82 6.49
N CYS A 169 22.44 9.80 6.08
CA CYS A 169 22.79 8.89 4.99
C CYS A 169 21.53 8.40 4.26
N THR A 170 21.72 7.90 3.05
CA THR A 170 20.70 7.21 2.25
C THR A 170 20.44 5.79 2.78
N TYR A 171 19.32 5.21 2.35
CA TYR A 171 18.96 3.84 2.70
C TYR A 171 19.98 2.81 2.18
N GLU A 172 20.58 3.04 1.01
CA GLU A 172 21.59 2.16 0.43
C GLU A 172 22.92 2.22 1.20
N GLU A 173 23.39 3.43 1.53
CA GLU A 173 24.57 3.61 2.37
C GLU A 173 24.38 2.92 3.72
N PHE A 174 23.23 3.13 4.38
CA PHE A 174 22.87 2.44 5.61
C PHE A 174 22.93 0.92 5.48
N LEU A 175 22.35 0.33 4.43
CA LEU A 175 22.38 -1.13 4.24
C LEU A 175 23.79 -1.65 3.96
N SER A 176 24.61 -0.90 3.23
CA SER A 176 26.01 -1.25 2.94
C SER A 176 26.83 -1.29 4.22
N GLU A 177 26.64 -0.30 5.09
CA GLU A 177 27.26 -0.25 6.41
C GLU A 177 26.72 -1.35 7.31
N PHE A 178 25.40 -1.43 7.54
CA PHE A 178 24.74 -2.35 8.48
C PHE A 178 25.06 -3.84 8.23
N ARG A 179 25.37 -4.21 6.98
CA ARG A 179 25.83 -5.55 6.61
C ARG A 179 27.22 -5.90 7.14
N LEU A 180 28.09 -4.92 7.38
CA LEU A 180 29.48 -5.14 7.81
C LEU A 180 29.60 -5.47 9.33
N PRO A 181 29.00 -4.70 10.27
CA PRO A 181 28.95 -5.05 11.69
C PRO A 181 28.31 -6.40 11.93
N THR A 182 27.15 -6.69 11.31
CA THR A 182 26.45 -7.97 11.51
C THR A 182 27.34 -9.16 11.14
N VAL A 183 28.06 -9.10 10.01
CA VAL A 183 29.08 -10.10 9.66
C VAL A 183 30.26 -10.12 10.64
N ARG A 184 30.74 -8.95 11.11
CA ARG A 184 31.89 -8.83 12.02
C ARG A 184 31.59 -9.32 13.45
N LEU A 185 30.35 -9.12 13.93
CA LEU A 185 29.83 -9.63 15.21
C LEU A 185 29.86 -11.16 15.27
N ARG A 186 29.85 -11.86 14.12
CA ARG A 186 30.02 -13.31 14.04
C ARG A 186 31.47 -13.76 14.28
N LEU A 187 32.47 -12.95 13.89
CA LEU A 187 33.88 -13.31 14.13
C LEU A 187 34.24 -13.23 15.62
N GLU A 188 33.70 -12.24 16.33
CA GLU A 188 33.93 -12.08 17.78
C GLU A 188 33.18 -13.12 18.63
N SER A 189 32.06 -13.66 18.11
CA SER A 189 31.24 -14.67 18.80
C SER A 189 31.43 -16.11 18.31
N ALA A 190 32.47 -16.39 17.51
CA ALA A 190 32.84 -17.76 17.16
C ALA A 190 33.43 -18.49 18.39
N PRO A 191 33.15 -19.79 18.60
CA PRO A 191 33.67 -20.52 19.75
C PRO A 191 35.21 -20.53 19.72
N LYS A 192 35.79 -20.04 20.81
CA LYS A 192 37.23 -19.85 21.01
C LYS A 192 37.97 -21.18 20.85
N THR A 193 38.68 -21.36 19.73
CA THR A 193 39.55 -22.52 19.55
C THR A 193 40.67 -22.46 20.61
N PRO A 194 40.94 -23.55 21.35
CA PRO A 194 41.94 -23.54 22.40
C PRO A 194 43.34 -23.62 21.78
N GLY A 195 44.00 -22.46 21.63
CA GLY A 195 45.40 -22.41 21.22
C GLY A 195 45.75 -21.25 20.30
N LEU A 196 45.86 -20.05 20.87
CA LEU A 196 46.95 -19.09 20.62
C LEU A 196 46.71 -17.85 21.50
N SER A 197 47.54 -17.68 22.52
CA SER A 197 47.49 -16.52 23.41
C SER A 197 48.09 -15.29 22.72
N LEU A 198 47.27 -14.47 22.08
CA LEU A 198 47.64 -13.10 21.73
C LEU A 198 47.08 -12.13 22.78
N SER A 199 47.97 -11.28 23.30
CA SER A 199 47.77 -10.49 24.51
C SER A 199 46.70 -9.40 24.40
N HIS A 200 45.94 -9.21 25.47
CA HIS A 200 44.77 -8.31 25.62
C HIS A 200 45.06 -6.80 25.54
N SER A 201 46.11 -6.35 24.85
CA SER A 201 46.62 -4.96 24.97
C SER A 201 46.84 -4.23 23.63
N ARG A 202 46.15 -4.60 22.53
CA ARG A 202 46.31 -3.91 21.23
C ARG A 202 45.03 -3.58 20.44
N VAL A 203 43.85 -4.03 20.87
CA VAL A 203 42.60 -3.78 20.12
C VAL A 203 42.11 -2.33 20.25
N VAL A 204 42.18 -1.76 21.46
CA VAL A 204 41.73 -0.37 21.72
C VAL A 204 42.56 0.66 20.95
N SER A 205 43.87 0.44 20.81
CA SER A 205 44.75 1.30 20.00
C SER A 205 44.36 1.30 18.52
N PHE A 206 43.89 0.17 17.97
CA PHE A 206 43.54 0.07 16.56
C PHE A 206 42.28 0.87 16.19
N LEU A 207 41.31 0.98 17.09
CA LEU A 207 40.11 1.79 16.87
C LEU A 207 40.43 3.30 16.89
N ILE A 208 41.35 3.74 17.75
CA ILE A 208 41.86 5.11 17.77
C ILE A 208 42.65 5.41 16.48
N SER A 209 43.53 4.51 16.05
CA SER A 209 44.28 4.66 14.79
C SER A 209 43.38 4.72 13.56
N LEU A 210 42.27 3.98 13.53
CA LEU A 210 41.32 4.04 12.41
C LEU A 210 40.56 5.37 12.39
N ARG A 211 40.14 5.88 13.57
CA ARG A 211 39.44 7.18 13.70
C ARG A 211 40.31 8.37 13.30
N LEU A 212 41.61 8.36 13.62
CA LEU A 212 42.53 9.41 13.18
C LEU A 212 42.77 9.35 11.67
N ARG A 213 42.97 8.15 11.09
CA ARG A 213 43.28 8.03 9.65
C ARG A 213 42.12 8.45 8.74
N THR A 214 40.87 8.20 9.13
CA THR A 214 39.71 8.69 8.35
C THR A 214 39.58 10.22 8.43
N HIS A 215 39.82 10.83 9.59
CA HIS A 215 39.75 12.29 9.74
C HIS A 215 40.84 13.02 8.91
N THR A 216 42.04 12.45 8.81
CA THR A 216 43.10 13.02 7.95
C THR A 216 42.81 12.90 6.45
N SER A 217 42.05 11.89 6.02
CA SER A 217 41.70 11.73 4.60
C SER A 217 40.60 12.70 4.13
N CYS A 218 39.66 13.10 4.98
CA CYS A 218 38.68 14.14 4.63
C CYS A 218 39.31 15.53 4.48
N LEU A 219 40.29 15.89 5.31
CA LEU A 219 40.90 17.22 5.29
C LEU A 219 41.81 17.47 4.07
N ILE A 220 42.30 16.43 3.40
CA ILE A 220 43.15 16.57 2.20
C ILE A 220 42.31 16.74 0.93
N SER A 221 41.05 16.28 0.92
CA SER A 221 40.17 16.36 -0.27
C SER A 221 39.35 17.66 -0.39
N TYR A 222 39.46 18.57 0.59
CA TYR A 222 38.74 19.85 0.63
C TYR A 222 39.67 21.07 0.49
N GLY A 223 40.90 20.86 -0.01
CA GLY A 223 41.95 21.86 -0.08
C GLY A 223 42.78 21.81 -1.36
N HIS A 224 42.13 21.82 -2.53
CA HIS A 224 42.72 22.23 -3.81
C HIS A 224 41.63 22.73 -4.78
#